data_AF-A0AAE5GM11-F1
#
_entry.id   AF-A0AAE5GM11-F1
#
_cell.length_a   1.000
_cell.length_b   1.000
_cell.length_c   1.000
_cell.angle_alpha   90.00
_cell.angle_beta   90.00
_cell.angle_gamma   90.00
#
_symmetry.space_group_name_H-M   'P 1'
#
loop_
_entity.id
_entity.type
_entity.pdbx_description
1 polymer ?
#
loop_
_entity_poly.entity_id
_entity_poly.type
_entity_poly.pdbx_seq_one_letter_code
_entity_poly.pdbx_strand_id
1 'polypeptide(L)'
;MSELALTTPEQLTQVVDSLVLTASDKFDLNKRMANRARQFFRQQIRAQRDIENNPYQSRRSRKKVRLNEGGTGQITANNKNMLLGFAKALRTQVSEQSFEVGLGGVAGLIGREHNQGSQVSFTTRVNGFFDSKTGRWSGGTLTKRNYTMPKRTFIGWTPALERELLAMAAEHFALQEAA
;
A
#
# COMPACT_ATOMS: atom_id res chain seq x y z
N MET A 1 -41.20 -9.69 5.31
CA MET A 1 -40.68 -9.75 6.70
C MET A 1 -41.61 -10.67 7.47
N SER A 2 -41.35 -11.98 7.43
CA SER A 2 -42.07 -12.95 8.26
C SER A 2 -41.52 -12.87 9.68
N GLU A 3 -42.36 -12.58 10.67
CA GLU A 3 -41.97 -12.62 12.07
C GLU A 3 -41.61 -14.06 12.48
N LEU A 4 -40.32 -14.30 12.75
CA LEU A 4 -39.83 -15.56 13.29
C LEU A 4 -40.23 -15.63 14.77
N ALA A 5 -41.29 -16.36 15.07
CA ALA A 5 -41.69 -16.67 16.45
C ALA A 5 -40.81 -17.80 17.00
N LEU A 6 -39.82 -17.43 17.83
CA LEU A 6 -38.95 -18.39 18.52
C LEU A 6 -39.65 -18.87 19.79
N THR A 7 -39.93 -20.18 19.88
CA THR A 7 -40.63 -20.79 21.01
C THR A 7 -39.71 -21.56 21.95
N THR A 8 -38.51 -21.94 21.48
CA THR A 8 -37.51 -22.66 22.29
C THR A 8 -36.14 -21.97 22.29
N PRO A 9 -35.37 -22.09 23.37
CA PRO A 9 -34.00 -21.56 23.42
C PRO A 9 -33.07 -22.21 22.39
N GLU A 10 -33.34 -23.44 21.97
CA GLU A 10 -32.59 -24.17 20.95
C GLU A 10 -32.79 -23.57 19.54
N GLN A 11 -34.00 -23.09 19.23
CA GLN A 11 -34.26 -22.36 17.99
C GLN A 11 -33.53 -21.02 17.97
N LEU A 12 -33.42 -20.35 19.12
CA LEU A 12 -32.63 -19.15 19.24
C LEU A 12 -31.14 -19.42 19.01
N THR A 13 -30.59 -20.51 19.55
CA THR A 13 -29.21 -20.91 19.25
C THR A 13 -29.00 -21.26 17.78
N GLN A 14 -29.93 -21.96 17.14
CA GLN A 14 -29.82 -22.27 15.70
C GLN A 14 -29.87 -21.02 14.82
N VAL A 15 -30.72 -20.05 15.16
CA VAL A 15 -30.78 -18.77 14.43
C VAL A 15 -29.51 -17.97 14.67
N VAL A 16 -29.00 -17.92 15.90
CA VAL A 16 -27.71 -17.27 16.20
C VAL A 16 -26.57 -17.96 15.44
N ASP A 17 -26.51 -19.28 15.42
CA ASP A 17 -25.49 -20.04 14.70
C ASP A 17 -25.59 -19.85 13.18
N SER A 18 -26.79 -19.67 12.62
CA SER A 18 -26.98 -19.30 11.21
C SER A 18 -26.55 -17.87 10.87
N LEU A 19 -26.57 -16.96 11.85
CA LEU A 19 -26.08 -15.59 11.70
C LEU A 19 -24.55 -15.50 11.87
N VAL A 20 -23.93 -16.50 12.51
CA VAL A 20 -22.48 -16.58 12.65
C VAL A 20 -21.88 -17.15 11.37
N LEU A 21 -21.19 -16.30 10.62
CA LEU A 21 -20.40 -16.74 9.45
C LEU A 21 -19.49 -17.92 9.82
N THR A 22 -19.51 -18.95 8.96
CA THR A 22 -18.58 -20.07 9.05
C THR A 22 -17.14 -19.60 8.90
N ALA A 23 -16.18 -20.37 9.40
CA ALA A 23 -14.75 -20.04 9.28
C ALA A 23 -14.32 -19.84 7.81
N SER A 24 -14.85 -20.66 6.89
CA SER A 24 -14.60 -20.54 5.45
C SER A 24 -15.17 -19.25 4.86
N ASP A 25 -16.40 -18.87 5.23
CA ASP A 25 -17.03 -17.65 4.70
C ASP A 25 -16.32 -16.40 5.22
N LYS A 26 -15.92 -16.40 6.50
CA LYS A 26 -15.08 -15.34 7.09
C LYS A 26 -13.76 -15.21 6.33
N PHE A 27 -13.10 -16.32 6.05
CA PHE A 27 -11.85 -16.33 5.31
C PHE A 27 -12.02 -15.77 3.89
N ASP A 28 -13.07 -16.18 3.17
CA ASP A 28 -13.33 -15.71 1.81
C ASP A 28 -13.73 -14.24 1.77
N LEU A 29 -14.53 -13.77 2.72
CA LEU A 29 -14.86 -12.36 2.90
C LEU A 29 -13.59 -11.54 3.17
N ASN A 30 -12.77 -11.97 4.13
CA ASN A 30 -11.48 -11.33 4.45
C ASN A 30 -10.55 -11.30 3.24
N LYS A 31 -10.51 -12.36 2.43
CA LYS A 31 -9.73 -12.43 1.19
C LYS A 31 -10.21 -11.42 0.15
N ARG A 32 -11.53 -11.26 -0.02
CA ARG A 32 -12.13 -10.25 -0.93
C ARG A 32 -11.80 -8.83 -0.46
N MET A 33 -12.00 -8.55 0.83
CA MET A 33 -11.68 -7.26 1.44
C MET A 33 -10.18 -6.92 1.31
N ALA A 34 -9.29 -7.89 1.59
CA ALA A 34 -7.85 -7.72 1.43
C ALA A 34 -7.45 -7.40 -0.02
N ASN A 35 -8.05 -8.09 -0.99
CA ASN A 35 -7.80 -7.83 -2.40
C ASN A 35 -8.25 -6.42 -2.81
N ARG A 36 -9.42 -5.98 -2.36
CA ARG A 36 -9.93 -4.64 -2.65
C ARG A 36 -9.05 -3.55 -2.01
N ALA A 37 -8.65 -3.73 -0.75
CA ALA A 37 -7.73 -2.84 -0.05
C ALA A 37 -6.37 -2.77 -0.76
N ARG A 38 -5.83 -3.91 -1.21
CA ARG A 38 -4.60 -3.95 -2.01
C ARG A 38 -4.71 -3.19 -3.32
N GLN A 39 -5.85 -3.29 -4.01
CA GLN A 39 -6.10 -2.53 -5.24
C GLN A 39 -6.16 -1.03 -4.96
N PHE A 40 -6.84 -0.62 -3.89
CA PHE A 40 -6.90 0.77 -3.45
C PHE A 40 -5.50 1.34 -3.18
N PHE A 41 -4.68 0.66 -2.39
CA PHE A 41 -3.31 1.11 -2.11
C PHE A 41 -2.44 1.16 -3.37
N ARG A 42 -2.62 0.23 -4.31
CA ARG A 42 -1.94 0.30 -5.61
C ARG A 42 -2.36 1.51 -6.43
N GLN A 43 -3.63 1.90 -6.39
CA GLN A 43 -4.11 3.10 -7.05
C GLN A 43 -3.54 4.36 -6.39
N GLN A 44 -3.52 4.43 -5.05
CA GLN A 44 -2.91 5.55 -4.32
C GLN A 44 -1.42 5.71 -4.65
N ILE A 45 -0.65 4.62 -4.67
CA ILE A 45 0.78 4.64 -5.05
C ILE A 45 0.97 5.14 -6.49
N ARG A 46 0.08 4.75 -7.42
CA ARG A 46 0.11 5.21 -8.82
C ARG A 46 -0.33 6.66 -8.98
N ALA A 47 -1.21 7.14 -8.11
CA ALA A 47 -1.69 8.51 -8.10
C ALA A 47 -0.65 9.49 -7.55
N GLN A 48 0.41 9.00 -6.88
CA GLN A 48 1.50 9.85 -6.40
C GLN A 48 2.13 10.65 -7.55
N ARG A 49 2.46 11.90 -7.24
CA ARG A 49 3.12 12.88 -8.12
C ARG A 49 4.39 13.38 -7.46
N ASP A 50 5.31 13.91 -8.25
CA ASP A 50 6.49 14.57 -7.69
C ASP A 50 6.17 15.97 -7.14
N ILE A 51 7.18 16.68 -6.66
CA ILE A 51 7.02 18.01 -6.05
C ILE A 51 6.51 19.04 -7.07
N GLU A 52 6.84 18.84 -8.33
CA GLU A 52 6.44 19.70 -9.44
C GLU A 52 5.09 19.24 -10.04
N ASN A 53 4.37 18.35 -9.33
CA ASN A 53 3.11 17.75 -9.73
C ASN A 53 3.17 16.89 -11.01
N ASN A 54 4.38 16.49 -11.44
CA ASN A 54 4.52 15.61 -12.59
C ASN A 54 4.23 14.16 -12.19
N PRO A 55 3.59 13.38 -13.08
CA PRO A 55 3.42 11.96 -12.87
C PRO A 55 4.76 11.23 -12.97
N TYR A 56 5.06 10.39 -11.98
CA TYR A 56 6.25 9.52 -11.98
C TYR A 56 6.28 8.54 -13.18
N GLN A 57 5.14 8.34 -13.85
CA GLN A 57 5.06 7.72 -15.16
C GLN A 57 4.53 8.71 -16.19
N SER A 58 5.35 9.11 -17.15
CA SER A 58 4.82 9.31 -18.51
C SER A 58 4.50 7.92 -19.07
N ARG A 59 3.28 7.71 -19.60
CA ARG A 59 2.92 6.51 -20.37
C ARG A 59 3.85 6.40 -21.58
N ARG A 60 5.03 5.79 -21.42
CA ARG A 60 5.92 5.50 -22.54
C ARG A 60 5.61 4.10 -23.04
N SER A 61 5.37 4.01 -24.34
CA SER A 61 5.38 2.74 -25.10
C SER A 61 6.59 1.90 -24.66
N ARG A 62 6.36 0.58 -24.47
CA ARG A 62 7.43 -0.38 -24.13
C ARG A 62 8.48 -0.38 -25.26
N LYS A 63 9.54 0.43 -25.11
CA LYS A 63 10.74 0.29 -25.96
C LYS A 63 11.51 -0.95 -25.50
N LYS A 64 11.57 -1.96 -26.37
CA LYS A 64 12.54 -3.06 -26.25
C LYS A 64 13.93 -2.48 -26.47
N VAL A 65 14.70 -2.29 -25.40
CA VAL A 65 16.11 -1.93 -25.50
C VAL A 65 16.89 -3.22 -25.72
N ARG A 66 17.60 -3.32 -26.85
CA ARG A 66 18.54 -4.41 -27.09
C ARG A 66 19.71 -4.21 -26.12
N LEU A 67 19.80 -5.08 -25.11
CA LEU A 67 21.01 -5.31 -24.33
C LEU A 67 21.89 -6.21 -25.18
N ASN A 68 22.78 -5.66 -26.00
CA ASN A 68 23.98 -6.34 -26.45
C ASN A 68 24.85 -5.33 -27.20
N GLU A 69 25.83 -4.80 -26.48
CA GLU A 69 27.19 -4.48 -26.95
C GLU A 69 28.00 -4.05 -25.72
N GLY A 70 28.64 -5.04 -25.07
CA GLY A 70 29.89 -4.85 -24.31
C GLY A 70 29.92 -4.05 -23.00
N GLY A 71 28.83 -3.47 -22.49
CA GLY A 71 28.87 -2.66 -21.27
C GLY A 71 27.92 -3.14 -20.19
N THR A 72 28.40 -3.25 -18.95
CA THR A 72 27.58 -3.39 -17.73
C THR A 72 26.55 -2.27 -17.67
N GLY A 73 25.34 -2.56 -18.14
CA GLY A 73 24.24 -1.60 -18.12
C GLY A 73 23.92 -1.22 -16.68
N GLN A 74 24.38 -0.05 -16.24
CA GLN A 74 23.96 0.50 -14.96
C GLN A 74 22.46 0.75 -15.04
N ILE A 75 21.71 0.05 -14.19
CA ILE A 75 20.31 0.34 -13.94
C ILE A 75 20.29 1.75 -13.38
N THR A 76 19.95 2.73 -14.23
CA THR A 76 19.73 4.09 -13.77
C THR A 76 18.65 4.00 -12.69
N ALA A 77 18.95 4.49 -11.48
CA ALA A 77 17.99 4.61 -10.40
C ALA A 77 16.91 5.62 -10.81
N ASN A 78 16.03 5.17 -11.69
CA ASN A 78 14.95 5.96 -12.22
C ASN A 78 13.88 5.98 -11.14
N ASN A 79 13.33 7.15 -10.82
CA ASN A 79 12.23 7.30 -9.86
C ASN A 79 11.05 6.33 -10.16
N LYS A 80 10.96 5.85 -11.42
CA LYS A 80 10.09 4.76 -11.89
C LYS A 80 10.24 3.45 -11.10
N ASN A 81 11.43 3.07 -10.66
CA ASN A 81 11.67 1.80 -9.96
C ASN A 81 11.22 1.86 -8.50
N MET A 82 11.27 3.03 -7.88
CA MET A 82 10.87 3.22 -6.48
C MET A 82 9.38 2.93 -6.28
N LEU A 83 8.51 3.60 -7.05
CA LEU A 83 7.04 3.43 -6.91
C LEU A 83 6.53 2.09 -7.43
N LEU A 84 7.11 1.59 -8.52
CA LEU A 84 6.83 0.25 -8.99
C LEU A 84 7.25 -0.81 -7.96
N GLY A 85 8.35 -0.55 -7.25
CA GLY A 85 8.83 -1.33 -6.11
C GLY A 85 7.79 -1.43 -5.02
N PHE A 86 7.21 -0.31 -4.56
CA PHE A 86 6.15 -0.33 -3.54
C PHE A 86 4.91 -1.11 -3.98
N ALA A 87 4.41 -0.88 -5.20
CA ALA A 87 3.22 -1.59 -5.69
C ALA A 87 3.43 -3.11 -5.84
N LYS A 88 4.67 -3.55 -6.09
CA LYS A 88 5.07 -4.96 -6.14
C LYS A 88 5.35 -5.55 -4.77
N ALA A 89 5.92 -4.76 -3.85
CA ALA A 89 6.23 -5.16 -2.49
C ALA A 89 5.00 -5.27 -1.58
N LEU A 90 3.85 -4.76 -2.02
CA LEU A 90 2.57 -4.85 -1.31
C LEU A 90 2.15 -6.31 -1.11
N ARG A 91 2.15 -6.73 0.16
CA ARG A 91 1.75 -8.07 0.62
C ARG A 91 0.37 -8.00 1.26
N THR A 92 -0.30 -9.14 1.23
CA THR A 92 -1.59 -9.38 1.86
C THR A 92 -1.45 -10.60 2.75
N GLN A 93 -1.90 -10.51 3.98
CA GLN A 93 -2.09 -11.65 4.88
C GLN A 93 -3.58 -11.74 5.19
N VAL A 94 -4.12 -12.95 5.24
CA VAL A 94 -5.54 -13.21 5.45
C VAL A 94 -5.65 -14.34 6.44
N SER A 95 -6.46 -14.14 7.47
CA SER A 95 -6.89 -15.13 8.44
C SER A 95 -8.42 -15.13 8.52
N GLU A 96 -9.00 -15.99 9.35
CA GLU A 96 -10.45 -16.02 9.60
C GLU A 96 -10.92 -14.79 10.38
N GLN A 97 -10.06 -14.24 11.26
CA GLN A 97 -10.41 -13.14 12.16
C GLN A 97 -9.99 -11.78 11.60
N SER A 98 -9.00 -11.74 10.73
CA SER A 98 -8.43 -10.49 10.24
C SER A 98 -7.85 -10.60 8.84
N PHE A 99 -7.67 -9.45 8.20
CA PHE A 99 -6.79 -9.34 7.05
C PHE A 99 -5.89 -8.13 7.20
N GLU A 100 -4.70 -8.24 6.60
CA GLU A 100 -3.70 -7.20 6.64
C GLU A 100 -3.16 -6.96 5.23
N VAL A 101 -2.95 -5.68 4.92
CA VAL A 101 -2.37 -5.26 3.65
C VAL A 101 -1.30 -4.22 3.94
N GLY A 102 -0.07 -4.49 3.53
CA GLY A 102 1.06 -3.65 3.89
C GLY A 102 2.32 -3.88 3.10
N LEU A 103 3.36 -3.13 3.46
CA LEU A 103 4.70 -3.24 2.91
C LEU A 103 5.65 -3.78 3.99
N GLY A 104 6.46 -4.77 3.62
CA GLY A 104 7.54 -5.27 4.47
C GLY A 104 8.91 -4.73 4.06
N GLY A 105 9.89 -4.88 4.96
CA GLY A 105 11.31 -4.61 4.70
C GLY A 105 11.62 -3.14 4.36
N VAL A 106 12.62 -2.93 3.50
CA VAL A 106 13.08 -1.59 3.07
C VAL A 106 11.94 -0.76 2.46
N ALA A 107 11.03 -1.41 1.73
CA ALA A 107 9.87 -0.73 1.16
C ALA A 107 8.90 -0.24 2.26
N GLY A 108 8.71 -1.01 3.33
CA GLY A 108 7.92 -0.58 4.48
C GLY A 108 8.55 0.61 5.22
N LEU A 109 9.87 0.60 5.41
CA LEU A 109 10.61 1.71 6.03
C LEU A 109 10.47 3.00 5.24
N ILE A 110 10.73 2.97 3.92
CA ILE A 110 10.60 4.15 3.07
C ILE A 110 9.15 4.66 3.06
N GLY A 111 8.16 3.77 2.96
CA GLY A 111 6.74 4.15 3.03
C GLY A 111 6.37 4.82 4.36
N ARG A 112 6.91 4.33 5.48
CA ARG A 112 6.72 4.92 6.80
C ARG A 112 7.34 6.31 6.88
N GLU A 113 8.57 6.50 6.41
CA GLU A 113 9.23 7.82 6.39
C GLU A 113 8.45 8.84 5.56
N HIS A 114 7.95 8.44 4.38
CA HIS A 114 7.09 9.30 3.56
C HIS A 114 5.78 9.65 4.25
N ASN A 115 5.12 8.67 4.89
CA ASN A 115 3.86 8.87 5.61
C ASN A 115 4.02 9.78 6.83
N GLN A 116 5.13 9.63 7.57
CA GLN A 116 5.42 10.43 8.75
C GLN A 116 5.93 11.83 8.37
N GLY A 117 6.43 12.02 7.15
CA GLY A 117 6.93 13.30 6.65
C GLY A 117 8.29 13.64 7.25
N SER A 118 9.24 12.70 7.23
CA SER A 118 10.59 13.00 7.71
C SER A 118 11.30 14.03 6.83
N GLN A 119 11.98 14.99 7.46
CA GLN A 119 12.83 15.94 6.77
C GLN A 119 14.13 15.25 6.36
N VAL A 120 14.20 14.73 5.13
CA VAL A 120 15.43 14.12 4.61
C VAL A 120 16.35 15.21 4.06
N SER A 121 17.18 15.79 4.93
CA SER A 121 18.15 16.81 4.54
C SER A 121 19.31 16.21 3.73
N PHE A 122 19.19 16.17 2.40
CA PHE A 122 20.34 15.93 1.53
C PHE A 122 21.10 17.24 1.31
N THR A 123 22.03 17.55 2.21
CA THR A 123 22.96 18.67 2.05
C THR A 123 24.06 18.26 1.06
N THR A 124 23.87 18.51 -0.23
CA THR A 124 25.02 18.44 -1.16
C THR A 124 25.93 19.62 -0.86
N ARG A 125 27.24 19.39 -0.69
CA ARG A 125 28.21 20.46 -0.43
C ARG A 125 29.03 20.77 -1.69
N VAL A 126 29.35 22.04 -1.92
CA VAL A 126 30.28 22.45 -2.99
C VAL A 126 31.65 21.85 -2.68
N ASN A 127 32.19 21.05 -3.61
CA ASN A 127 33.42 20.27 -3.44
C ASN A 127 33.40 19.27 -2.27
N GLY A 128 32.21 18.87 -1.79
CA GLY A 128 32.08 17.78 -0.81
C GLY A 128 32.10 16.41 -1.48
N PHE A 129 32.37 15.37 -0.70
CA PHE A 129 32.31 13.97 -1.12
C PHE A 129 31.28 13.21 -0.26
N PHE A 130 30.73 12.11 -0.79
CA PHE A 130 29.78 11.28 -0.05
C PHE A 130 30.53 10.23 0.75
N ASP A 131 30.37 10.24 2.08
CA ASP A 131 30.96 9.24 2.97
C ASP A 131 29.97 8.10 3.18
N SER A 132 30.31 6.93 2.63
CA SER A 132 29.49 5.72 2.69
C SER A 132 29.44 5.08 4.09
N LYS A 133 30.36 5.41 5.00
CA LYS A 133 30.35 4.89 6.38
C LYS A 133 29.36 5.63 7.27
N THR A 134 29.24 6.94 7.08
CA THR A 134 28.33 7.80 7.86
C THR A 134 27.01 8.09 7.15
N GLY A 135 26.92 7.75 5.85
CA GLY A 135 25.73 7.99 5.02
C GLY A 135 25.47 9.48 4.74
N ARG A 136 26.50 10.33 4.86
CA ARG A 136 26.38 11.80 4.79
C ARG A 136 27.40 12.40 3.83
N TRP A 137 27.08 13.56 3.27
CA TRP A 137 28.05 14.37 2.52
C TRP A 137 28.99 15.08 3.49
N SER A 138 30.29 14.83 3.37
CA SER A 138 31.36 15.39 4.20
C SER A 138 32.36 16.19 3.35
N GLY A 139 33.22 16.99 4.01
CA GLY A 139 34.06 17.98 3.33
C GLY A 139 33.27 19.15 2.73
N GLY A 140 33.88 19.91 1.82
CA GLY A 140 33.25 21.02 1.08
C GLY A 140 33.05 22.33 1.86
N THR A 141 32.93 23.44 1.12
CA THR A 141 32.94 24.81 1.66
C THR A 141 31.56 25.41 1.92
N LEU A 142 30.53 24.98 1.19
CA LEU A 142 29.18 25.56 1.23
C LEU A 142 28.11 24.50 0.99
N THR A 143 27.00 24.57 1.73
CA THR A 143 25.83 23.71 1.51
C THR A 143 25.06 24.21 0.29
N LYS A 144 25.04 23.42 -0.79
CA LYS A 144 24.49 23.78 -2.10
C LYS A 144 22.97 23.69 -2.15
N ARG A 145 22.35 22.69 -1.51
CA ARG A 145 20.90 22.46 -1.49
C ARG A 145 20.50 21.75 -0.20
N ASN A 146 19.42 22.17 0.42
CA ASN A 146 18.72 21.41 1.45
C ASN A 146 17.32 21.10 0.93
N TYR A 147 16.96 19.82 0.88
CA TYR A 147 15.66 19.40 0.39
C TYR A 147 14.82 18.93 1.59
N THR A 148 13.65 19.52 1.78
CA THR A 148 12.67 19.01 2.76
C THR A 148 11.67 18.17 1.99
N MET A 149 11.56 16.89 2.35
CA MET A 149 10.59 16.03 1.71
C MET A 149 9.18 16.37 2.23
N PRO A 150 8.21 16.69 1.35
CA PRO A 150 6.84 16.91 1.79
C PRO A 150 6.26 15.58 2.30
N LYS A 151 5.40 15.65 3.32
CA LYS A 151 4.62 14.50 3.80
C LYS A 151 3.82 13.92 2.63
N ARG A 152 3.99 12.63 2.37
CA ARG A 152 3.28 11.90 1.31
C ARG A 152 2.60 10.70 1.94
N THR A 153 1.28 10.69 1.98
CA THR A 153 0.51 9.49 2.36
C THR A 153 0.58 8.49 1.20
N PHE A 154 1.50 7.53 1.32
CA PHE A 154 1.74 6.44 0.35
C PHE A 154 0.75 5.30 0.50
N ILE A 155 0.54 4.87 1.75
CA ILE A 155 -0.35 3.77 2.13
C ILE A 155 -0.94 4.13 3.48
N GLY A 156 -2.25 4.13 3.58
CA GLY A 156 -2.93 4.34 4.85
C GLY A 156 -4.41 4.00 4.73
N TRP A 157 -4.97 3.54 5.84
CA TRP A 157 -6.41 3.43 6.00
C TRP A 157 -7.02 4.83 5.87
N THR A 158 -8.08 4.91 5.07
CA THR A 158 -8.82 6.16 4.87
C THR A 158 -10.27 5.89 5.19
N PRO A 159 -11.02 6.90 5.68
CA PRO A 159 -12.45 6.72 5.95
C PRO A 159 -13.25 6.25 4.72
N ALA A 160 -12.81 6.62 3.52
CA ALA A 160 -13.44 6.18 2.27
C ALA A 160 -13.26 4.68 2.04
N LEU A 161 -12.03 4.17 2.23
CA LEU A 161 -11.74 2.75 2.12
C LEU A 161 -12.47 1.93 3.20
N GLU A 162 -12.53 2.43 4.42
CA GLU A 162 -13.24 1.78 5.52
C GLU A 162 -14.73 1.62 5.22
N ARG A 163 -15.40 2.69 4.75
CA ARG A 163 -16.81 2.62 4.34
C ARG A 163 -17.04 1.62 3.21
N GLU A 164 -16.13 1.57 2.24
CA GLU A 164 -16.23 0.61 1.13
C GLU A 164 -16.09 -0.84 1.60
N LEU A 165 -15.19 -1.10 2.55
CA LEU A 165 -15.00 -2.44 3.13
C LEU A 165 -16.19 -2.84 4.00
N LEU A 166 -16.75 -1.90 4.77
CA LEU A 166 -17.98 -2.13 5.53
C LEU A 166 -19.18 -2.39 4.62
N ALA A 167 -19.29 -1.69 3.49
CA ALA A 167 -20.33 -1.94 2.50
C ALA A 167 -20.22 -3.36 1.90
N MET A 168 -19.01 -3.81 1.54
CA MET A 168 -18.79 -5.19 1.07
C MET A 168 -19.14 -6.24 2.12
N ALA A 169 -18.86 -5.96 3.40
CA ALA A 169 -19.26 -6.85 4.49
C ALA A 169 -20.79 -6.91 4.61
N ALA A 170 -21.48 -5.76 4.57
CA ALA A 170 -22.93 -5.69 4.62
C ALA A 170 -23.61 -6.39 3.42
N GLU A 171 -23.09 -6.20 2.21
CA GLU A 171 -23.56 -6.90 1.00
C GLU A 171 -23.44 -8.42 1.14
N HIS A 172 -22.37 -8.91 1.77
CA HIS A 172 -22.20 -10.35 2.00
C HIS A 172 -23.29 -10.92 2.91
N PHE A 173 -23.65 -10.20 3.98
CA PHE A 173 -24.74 -10.61 4.88
C PHE A 173 -26.10 -10.55 4.19
N ALA A 174 -26.37 -9.50 3.41
CA ALA A 174 -27.63 -9.36 2.68
C ALA A 174 -27.83 -10.45 1.62
N LEU A 175 -26.75 -10.89 0.95
CA LEU A 175 -26.80 -11.98 -0.02
C LEU A 175 -27.03 -13.35 0.62
N GLN A 176 -26.52 -13.56 1.85
CA GLN A 176 -26.78 -14.80 2.61
C GLN A 176 -28.21 -14.86 3.15
N GLU A 177 -28.81 -13.73 3.50
CA GLU A 177 -30.21 -13.68 3.98
C GLU A 177 -31.23 -13.89 2.83
N ALA A 178 -30.83 -13.62 1.59
CA ALA A 178 -31.66 -13.80 0.40
C ALA A 178 -31.52 -15.17 -0.29
N ALA A 179 -30.56 -16.00 0.12
CA ALA A 179 -30.25 -17.32 -0.44
C ALA A 179 -30.79 -18.45 0.44
#